data_AF-A0A1F1FKH2-F1
#
_entry.id   AF-A0A1F1FKH2-F1
#
_cell.length_a   1.000
_cell.length_b   1.000
_cell.length_c   1.000
_cell.angle_alpha   90.00
_cell.angle_beta   90.00
_cell.angle_gamma   90.00
#
_symmetry.space_group_name_H-M   'P 1'
#
loop_
_entity.id
_entity.type
_entity.pdbx_description
1 polymer ?
#
loop_
_entity_poly.entity_id
_entity_poly.type
_entity_poly.pdbx_seq_one_letter_code
_entity_poly.pdbx_strand_id
1 'polypeptide(L)'
;MAEQMKAEAGVIDTAAKTVDDHRANQRTIAMHVKSAADECQASWVGQGAAAVAQVIAQFMEESRRIDQALLKLSDGLRSTGTAMASADSEVAAGAQRLGSEAASNYHNLT
;
A
#
# COMPACT_ATOMS: atom_id res chain seq x y z
N MET A 1 13.53 20.85 -6.81
CA MET A 1 13.43 19.48 -7.34
C MET A 1 13.56 18.46 -6.21
N ALA A 2 14.67 18.41 -5.46
CA ALA A 2 14.82 17.50 -4.30
C ALA A 2 13.73 17.64 -3.22
N GLU A 3 13.41 18.87 -2.78
CA GLU A 3 12.30 19.09 -1.82
C GLU A 3 10.92 18.66 -2.34
N GLN A 4 10.70 18.75 -3.66
CA GLN A 4 9.46 18.31 -4.29
C GLN A 4 9.36 16.78 -4.33
N MET A 5 10.46 16.09 -4.67
CA MET A 5 10.53 14.63 -4.65
C MET A 5 10.39 14.05 -3.24
N LYS A 6 10.97 14.71 -2.23
CA LYS A 6 10.80 14.35 -0.82
C LYS A 6 9.36 14.50 -0.36
N ALA A 7 8.68 15.57 -0.76
CA ALA A 7 7.25 15.77 -0.48
C ALA A 7 6.40 14.67 -1.16
N GLU A 8 6.68 14.35 -2.42
CA GLU A 8 5.98 13.30 -3.17
C GLU A 8 6.20 11.90 -2.56
N ALA A 9 7.43 11.58 -2.14
CA ALA A 9 7.73 10.33 -1.42
C ALA A 9 6.97 10.24 -0.09
N GLY A 10 6.83 11.35 0.64
CA GLY A 10 6.04 11.41 1.87
C GLY A 10 4.53 11.22 1.64
N VAL A 11 4.00 11.73 0.52
CA VAL A 11 2.61 11.49 0.09
C VAL A 11 2.40 10.01 -0.22
N ILE A 12 3.34 9.37 -0.91
CA ILE A 12 3.25 7.94 -1.26
C ILE A 12 3.29 7.04 -0.02
N ASP A 13 4.15 7.34 0.96
CA ASP A 13 4.18 6.60 2.23
C ASP A 13 2.86 6.76 3.02
N THR A 14 2.30 7.98 3.04
CA THR A 14 1.00 8.25 3.66
C THR A 14 -0.13 7.48 2.95
N ALA A 15 -0.08 7.39 1.62
CA ALA A 15 -1.03 6.60 0.85
C ALA A 15 -0.92 5.10 1.18
N ALA A 16 0.30 4.56 1.28
CA ALA A 16 0.52 3.15 1.64
C ALA A 16 -0.04 2.83 3.04
N LYS A 17 0.21 3.70 4.03
CA LYS A 17 -0.39 3.58 5.37
C LYS A 17 -1.91 3.61 5.34
N THR A 18 -2.49 4.54 4.59
CA THR A 18 -3.95 4.64 4.43
C THR A 18 -4.55 3.36 3.85
N VAL A 19 -3.88 2.75 2.86
CA VAL A 19 -4.29 1.47 2.26
C VAL A 19 -4.22 0.33 3.29
N ASP A 20 -3.17 0.29 4.12
CA ASP A 20 -3.04 -0.71 5.18
C ASP A 20 -4.11 -0.58 6.25
N ASP A 21 -4.41 0.64 6.69
CA ASP A 21 -5.48 0.91 7.65
C ASP A 21 -6.84 0.48 7.09
N HIS A 22 -7.11 0.81 5.82
CA HIS A 22 -8.32 0.37 5.15
C HIS A 22 -8.39 -1.17 5.07
N ARG A 23 -7.28 -1.82 4.75
CA ARG A 23 -7.19 -3.28 4.70
C ARG A 23 -7.45 -3.92 6.07
N ALA A 24 -6.90 -3.37 7.14
CA ALA A 24 -7.17 -3.83 8.50
C ALA A 24 -8.66 -3.69 8.85
N ASN A 25 -9.29 -2.57 8.47
CA ASN A 25 -10.72 -2.37 8.66
C ASN A 25 -11.57 -3.38 7.87
N GLN A 26 -11.23 -3.67 6.62
CA GLN A 26 -11.92 -4.68 5.81
C GLN A 26 -11.85 -6.07 6.45
N ARG A 27 -10.69 -6.45 7.00
CA ARG A 27 -10.54 -7.72 7.74
C ARG A 27 -11.45 -7.77 8.97
N THR A 28 -11.51 -6.69 9.74
CA THR A 28 -12.39 -6.60 10.91
C THR A 28 -13.86 -6.75 10.52
N ILE A 29 -14.30 -6.05 9.47
CA ILE A 29 -15.67 -6.17 8.95
C ILE A 29 -15.96 -7.62 8.53
N ALA A 30 -15.04 -8.26 7.81
CA ALA A 30 -15.22 -9.63 7.36
C ALA A 30 -15.36 -10.62 8.53
N MET A 31 -14.55 -10.45 9.58
CA MET A 31 -14.66 -11.25 10.79
C MET A 31 -15.99 -11.02 11.53
N HIS A 32 -16.47 -9.78 11.61
CA HIS A 32 -17.77 -9.48 12.23
C HIS A 32 -18.93 -10.11 11.47
N VAL A 33 -18.92 -10.05 10.12
CA VAL A 33 -19.94 -10.71 9.30
C VAL A 33 -19.92 -12.22 9.53
N LYS A 34 -18.73 -12.83 9.59
CA LYS A 34 -18.62 -14.26 9.87
C LYS A 34 -19.15 -14.60 11.27
N SER A 35 -18.78 -13.84 12.30
CA SER A 35 -19.27 -14.08 13.68
C SER A 35 -20.79 -13.98 13.75
N ALA A 36 -21.38 -12.93 13.19
CA ALA A 36 -22.82 -12.74 13.16
C ALA A 36 -23.54 -13.89 12.43
N ALA A 37 -22.94 -14.39 11.33
CA ALA A 37 -23.47 -15.55 10.62
C ALA A 37 -23.39 -16.84 11.45
N ASP A 38 -22.26 -17.08 12.11
CA ASP A 38 -22.07 -18.25 12.97
C ASP A 38 -23.07 -18.24 14.16
N GLU A 39 -23.31 -17.07 14.75
CA GLU A 39 -24.29 -16.87 15.84
C GLU A 39 -25.73 -17.13 15.39
N CYS A 40 -26.08 -16.73 14.16
CA CYS A 40 -27.41 -16.91 13.60
C CYS A 40 -27.62 -18.30 12.99
N GLN A 41 -26.55 -19.05 12.70
CA GLN A 41 -26.60 -20.31 11.95
C GLN A 41 -27.56 -21.33 12.58
N ALA A 42 -27.59 -21.43 13.91
CA ALA A 42 -28.46 -22.36 14.63
C ALA A 42 -29.96 -22.05 14.46
N SER A 43 -30.31 -20.82 14.08
CA SER A 43 -31.70 -20.37 13.88
C SER A 43 -32.19 -20.59 12.44
N TRP A 44 -31.30 -20.89 11.50
CA TRP A 44 -31.67 -21.15 10.11
C TRP A 44 -31.87 -22.63 9.86
N VAL A 45 -32.97 -22.98 9.18
CA VAL A 45 -33.30 -24.37 8.85
C VAL A 45 -33.64 -24.52 7.37
N GLY A 46 -33.45 -25.73 6.85
CA GLY A 46 -33.79 -26.07 5.47
C GLY A 46 -33.01 -25.27 4.42
N GLN A 47 -33.67 -24.93 3.32
CA GLN A 47 -33.05 -24.23 2.18
C GLN A 47 -32.50 -22.85 2.55
N GLY A 48 -33.11 -22.16 3.53
CA GLY A 48 -32.63 -20.86 4.02
C GLY A 48 -31.24 -20.95 4.64
N ALA A 49 -30.97 -21.99 5.44
CA ALA A 49 -29.64 -22.21 6.04
C ALA A 49 -28.57 -22.42 4.97
N ALA A 50 -28.87 -23.23 3.94
CA ALA A 50 -27.96 -23.48 2.84
C ALA A 50 -27.67 -22.21 2.02
N ALA A 51 -28.69 -21.40 1.75
CA ALA A 51 -28.54 -20.15 1.02
C ALA A 51 -27.63 -19.16 1.78
N VAL A 52 -27.83 -18.98 3.09
CA VAL A 52 -26.97 -18.05 3.83
C VAL A 52 -25.55 -18.58 3.98
N ALA A 53 -25.36 -19.89 4.18
CA ALA A 53 -24.02 -20.50 4.18
C ALA A 53 -23.26 -20.22 2.87
N GLN A 54 -23.93 -20.28 1.72
CA GLN A 54 -23.35 -19.93 0.42
C GLN A 54 -22.99 -18.44 0.33
N VAL A 55 -23.89 -17.55 0.73
CA VAL A 55 -23.64 -16.10 0.71
C VAL A 55 -22.44 -15.74 1.59
N ILE A 56 -22.35 -16.31 2.79
CA ILE A 56 -21.23 -16.06 3.70
C ILE A 56 -19.92 -16.62 3.15
N ALA A 57 -19.94 -17.82 2.57
CA ALA A 57 -18.75 -18.38 1.91
C ALA A 57 -18.26 -17.49 0.76
N GLN A 58 -19.17 -17.01 -0.09
CA GLN A 58 -18.83 -16.09 -1.18
C GLN A 58 -18.28 -14.75 -0.65
N PHE A 59 -18.96 -14.15 0.33
CA PHE A 59 -18.51 -12.90 0.95
C PHE A 59 -17.10 -13.03 1.55
N MET A 60 -16.79 -14.16 2.22
CA MET A 60 -15.47 -14.40 2.78
C MET A 60 -14.39 -14.57 1.71
N GLU A 61 -14.72 -15.18 0.57
CA GLU A 61 -13.81 -15.29 -0.56
C GLU A 61 -13.55 -13.93 -1.21
N GLU A 62 -14.59 -13.14 -1.43
CA GLU A 62 -14.47 -11.77 -1.95
C GLU A 62 -13.65 -10.88 -1.01
N SER A 63 -13.87 -11.00 0.30
CA SER A 63 -13.09 -10.30 1.33
C SER A 63 -11.60 -10.66 1.26
N ARG A 64 -11.25 -11.93 1.03
CA ARG A 64 -9.84 -12.34 0.81
C ARG A 64 -9.25 -11.74 -0.46
N ARG A 65 -10.03 -11.68 -1.54
CA ARG A 65 -9.56 -11.07 -2.80
C ARG A 65 -9.28 -9.58 -2.64
N ILE A 66 -10.16 -8.87 -1.93
CA ILE A 66 -9.96 -7.46 -1.58
C ILE A 66 -8.71 -7.29 -0.71
N ASP A 67 -8.53 -8.13 0.31
CA ASP A 67 -7.34 -8.11 1.17
C ASP A 67 -6.03 -8.22 0.37
N GLN A 68 -5.99 -9.17 -0.57
CA GLN A 68 -4.82 -9.39 -1.42
C GLN A 68 -4.59 -8.22 -2.40
N ALA A 69 -5.66 -7.64 -2.95
CA ALA A 69 -5.55 -6.49 -3.83
C ALA A 69 -5.00 -5.25 -3.10
N LEU A 70 -5.50 -4.99 -1.88
CA LEU A 70 -5.02 -3.90 -1.04
C LEU A 70 -3.57 -4.11 -0.59
N LEU A 71 -3.19 -5.35 -0.26
CA LEU A 71 -1.79 -5.67 0.05
C LEU A 71 -0.87 -5.35 -1.14
N LYS A 72 -1.21 -5.82 -2.34
CA LYS A 72 -0.44 -5.54 -3.56
C LYS A 72 -0.34 -4.04 -3.86
N LEU A 73 -1.42 -3.29 -3.63
CA LEU A 73 -1.42 -1.84 -3.79
C LEU A 73 -0.46 -1.17 -2.79
N SER A 74 -0.53 -1.54 -1.51
CA SER A 74 0.35 -1.02 -0.45
C SER A 74 1.83 -1.31 -0.77
N ASP A 75 2.15 -2.53 -1.20
CA ASP A 75 3.49 -2.93 -1.61
C ASP A 75 3.98 -2.15 -2.85
N GLY A 76 3.09 -1.96 -3.84
CA GLY A 76 3.39 -1.16 -5.03
C GLY A 76 3.67 0.30 -4.72
N LEU A 77 2.92 0.90 -3.79
CA LEU A 77 3.15 2.26 -3.31
C LEU A 77 4.52 2.37 -2.62
N ARG A 78 4.86 1.47 -1.70
CA ARG A 78 6.18 1.45 -1.05
C ARG A 78 7.33 1.26 -2.03
N SER A 79 7.17 0.36 -2.99
CA SER A 79 8.16 0.13 -4.05
C SER A 79 8.39 1.40 -4.87
N THR A 80 7.32 2.10 -5.23
CA THR A 80 7.40 3.38 -5.96
C THR A 80 8.10 4.46 -5.12
N GLY A 81 7.74 4.59 -3.83
CA GLY A 81 8.39 5.55 -2.93
C GLY A 81 9.89 5.27 -2.77
N THR A 82 10.29 4.00 -2.71
CA THR A 82 11.70 3.59 -2.66
C THR A 82 12.44 3.96 -3.95
N ALA A 83 11.84 3.67 -5.11
CA ALA A 83 12.43 4.02 -6.40
C ALA A 83 12.63 5.53 -6.56
N MET A 84 11.68 6.34 -6.10
CA MET A 84 11.81 7.81 -6.11
C MET A 84 12.94 8.29 -5.20
N ALA A 85 13.05 7.75 -3.98
CA ALA A 85 14.13 8.10 -3.06
C ALA A 85 15.52 7.72 -3.62
N SER A 86 15.63 6.57 -4.28
CA SER A 86 16.87 6.15 -4.96
C SER A 86 17.23 7.08 -6.12
N ALA A 87 16.26 7.43 -6.97
CA ALA A 87 16.48 8.35 -8.08
C ALA A 87 16.94 9.75 -7.61
N ASP A 88 16.34 10.27 -6.53
CA ASP A 88 16.76 11.55 -5.94
C ASP A 88 18.21 11.49 -5.42
N SER A 89 18.59 10.40 -4.74
CA SER A 89 19.96 10.20 -4.27
C SER A 89 20.98 10.13 -5.41
N GLU A 90 20.64 9.48 -6.52
CA GLU A 90 21.51 9.38 -7.69
C GLU A 90 21.71 10.74 -8.37
N VAL A 91 20.63 11.51 -8.52
CA VAL A 91 20.67 12.87 -9.08
C VAL A 91 21.49 13.80 -8.19
N ALA A 92 21.28 13.75 -6.87
CA ALA A 92 22.04 14.55 -5.92
C ALA A 92 23.55 14.25 -5.98
N ALA A 93 23.91 12.96 -6.02
CA ALA A 93 25.30 12.54 -6.15
C ALA A 93 25.93 12.98 -7.50
N GLY A 94 25.19 12.88 -8.60
CA GLY A 94 25.64 13.36 -9.91
C GLY A 94 25.87 14.87 -9.95
N ALA A 95 24.96 15.65 -9.37
CA ALA A 95 25.09 17.10 -9.28
C ALA A 95 26.30 17.52 -8.42
N GLN A 96 26.57 16.83 -7.31
CA GLN A 96 27.76 17.07 -6.49
C GLN A 96 29.05 16.79 -7.26
N ARG A 97 29.12 15.69 -8.02
CA ARG A 97 30.28 15.37 -8.87
C ARG A 97 30.54 16.46 -9.89
N LEU A 98 29.53 16.85 -10.67
CA LEU A 98 29.63 17.93 -11.65
C LEU A 98 30.08 19.26 -11.03
N GLY A 99 29.53 19.61 -9.86
CA GLY A 99 29.94 20.81 -9.12
C GLY A 99 31.41 20.75 -8.68
N SER A 100 31.86 19.59 -8.17
CA SER A 100 33.25 19.39 -7.77
C SER A 100 34.22 19.41 -8.96
N GLU A 101 33.86 18.79 -10.08
CA GLU A 101 34.65 18.79 -11.32
C GLU A 101 34.75 20.20 -11.92
N ALA A 102 33.65 20.96 -11.93
CA ALA A 102 33.65 22.35 -12.37
C ALA A 102 34.56 23.23 -11.50
N ALA A 103 34.51 23.05 -10.17
CA ALA A 103 35.37 23.78 -9.24
C ALA A 103 36.86 23.44 -9.42
N SER A 104 37.20 22.16 -9.63
CA SER A 104 38.57 21.71 -9.89
C SER A 104 39.11 22.24 -11.22
N ASN A 105 38.29 22.26 -12.28
CA ASN A 105 38.70 22.82 -13.57
C ASN A 105 38.95 24.33 -13.51
N TYR A 106 38.12 25.08 -12.78
CA TYR A 106 38.33 26.52 -12.59
C TYR A 106 39.60 26.82 -11.78
N HIS A 107 39.91 26.00 -10.78
CA HIS A 107 41.13 26.15 -9.97
C HIS A 107 42.42 25.90 -10.78
N ASN A 108 42.34 25.09 -11.85
CA ASN A 108 43.48 24.77 -12.70
C ASN A 108 43.72 25.79 -13.83
N LEU A 109 42.88 26.83 -13.91
CA LEU A 109 42.95 27.92 -14.91
C LEU A 109 43.43 29.26 -14.32
N THR A 110 43.72 29.32 -13.02
CA THR A 110 44.30 30.47 -12.30
C THR A 110 45.71 30.18 -11.84
#